data_AF-A0A9W6DNL0-F1
#
_entry.id   AF-A0A9W6DNL0-F1
#
_cell.length_a   1.000
_cell.length_b   1.000
_cell.length_c   1.000
_cell.angle_alpha   90.00
_cell.angle_beta   90.00
_cell.angle_gamma   90.00
#
_symmetry.space_group_name_H-M   'P 1'
#
loop_
_entity.id
_entity.type
_entity.pdbx_description
1 polymer ?
#
loop_
_entity_poly.entity_id
_entity_poly.type
_entity_poly.pdbx_seq_one_letter_code
_entity_poly.pdbx_strand_id
1 'polypeptide(L)'
;MTVLAWSSEWTGSDPELMHHYSLYTATSIAKRPEMQQVWQVEIPKIAYSHEFLMHGILALSALHIACTCPDKYSSYLKSSRYHIALALRSFRKALLAPRAENCCALFASSSIIMLYTFATPAEPDSAGTWAILESVIELFRLCRGILALKGFMAVIRNSPLRPLFLQDFDASISIVRGNPNKLFVGIENELHQLSYFLDAELSDTHQKLSCGHALERLDYSFKCIQHAELPLECGMIYIWPISVQEEFIYLVKEMNVGALVLMAYYCAQLCVLKDYWFVGERARSLFSEISTALPERLWKWLAWPKSVIYHDVDL
;
A
#
# COMPACT_ATOMS: atom_id res chain seq x y z
N MET A 1 -36.64 4.98 -34.83
CA MET A 1 -35.22 4.59 -34.77
C MET A 1 -34.56 5.41 -33.68
N THR A 2 -34.60 4.91 -32.44
CA THR A 2 -33.86 5.47 -31.31
C THR A 2 -32.45 4.90 -31.39
N VAL A 3 -31.49 5.74 -31.81
CA VAL A 3 -30.07 5.43 -31.69
C VAL A 3 -29.75 5.39 -30.20
N LEU A 4 -29.61 4.19 -29.65
CA LEU A 4 -28.94 3.98 -28.38
C LEU A 4 -27.51 4.46 -28.57
N ALA A 5 -27.19 5.65 -28.06
CA ALA A 5 -25.81 6.10 -27.98
C ALA A 5 -25.10 5.13 -27.04
N TRP A 6 -24.23 4.28 -27.60
CA TRP A 6 -23.26 3.54 -26.79
C TRP A 6 -22.37 4.63 -26.18
N SER A 7 -22.56 4.96 -24.91
CA SER A 7 -21.56 5.76 -24.20
C SER A 7 -20.28 4.95 -24.24
N SER A 8 -19.34 5.33 -25.11
CA SER A 8 -18.04 4.68 -25.15
C SER A 8 -17.42 4.80 -23.76
N GLU A 9 -17.13 3.67 -23.13
CA GLU A 9 -16.40 3.62 -21.85
C GLU A 9 -14.94 4.10 -22.00
N TRP A 10 -14.54 4.34 -23.25
CA TRP A 10 -13.25 4.86 -23.69
C TRP A 10 -13.40 6.28 -24.24
N THR A 11 -12.43 7.13 -23.91
CA THR A 11 -12.39 8.54 -24.27
C THR A 11 -11.19 8.87 -25.17
N GLY A 12 -11.23 10.01 -25.84
CA GLY A 12 -10.12 10.48 -26.68
C GLY A 12 -8.82 10.77 -25.91
N SER A 13 -8.86 10.90 -24.58
CA SER A 13 -7.68 11.08 -23.72
C SER A 13 -7.00 9.77 -23.32
N ASP A 14 -7.59 8.61 -23.57
CA ASP A 14 -7.04 7.33 -23.10
C ASP A 14 -5.66 7.01 -23.70
N PRO A 15 -5.38 7.30 -24.99
CA PRO A 15 -4.03 7.14 -25.54
C PRO A 15 -2.99 8.04 -24.87
N GLU A 16 -3.36 9.25 -24.46
CA GLU A 16 -2.48 10.16 -23.71
C GLU A 16 -2.15 9.58 -22.33
N LEU A 17 -3.16 9.09 -21.61
CA LEU A 17 -2.99 8.47 -20.29
C LEU A 17 -2.13 7.21 -20.38
N MET A 18 -2.34 6.37 -21.40
CA MET A 18 -1.52 5.17 -21.61
C MET A 18 -0.08 5.53 -21.97
N HIS A 19 0.13 6.55 -22.82
CA HIS A 19 1.46 7.07 -23.14
C HIS A 19 2.19 7.59 -21.89
N HIS A 20 1.50 8.39 -21.06
CA HIS A 20 2.04 8.88 -19.79
C HIS A 20 2.35 7.73 -18.83
N TYR A 21 1.51 6.68 -18.80
CA TYR A 21 1.74 5.51 -17.97
C TYR A 21 3.06 4.83 -18.33
N SER A 22 3.23 4.51 -19.62
CA SER A 22 4.42 3.80 -20.10
C SER A 22 5.71 4.58 -19.86
N LEU A 23 5.70 5.91 -19.98
CA LEU A 23 6.92 6.71 -19.84
C LEU A 23 7.24 7.14 -18.40
N TYR A 24 6.22 7.51 -17.62
CA TYR A 24 6.41 8.20 -16.35
C TYR A 24 5.80 7.45 -15.17
N THR A 25 4.54 7.00 -15.27
CA THR A 25 3.88 6.37 -14.11
C THR A 25 4.52 5.03 -13.75
N ALA A 26 4.72 4.13 -14.71
CA ALA A 26 5.30 2.81 -14.46
C ALA A 26 6.74 2.87 -13.91
N THR A 27 7.54 3.84 -14.37
CA THR A 27 8.92 4.05 -13.93
C THR A 27 9.01 4.74 -12.57
N SER A 28 7.97 5.48 -12.17
CA SER A 28 7.90 6.14 -10.86
C SER A 28 7.50 5.21 -9.69
N ILE A 29 6.94 4.03 -9.98
CA ILE A 29 6.41 3.09 -8.98
C ILE A 29 7.29 1.84 -8.80
N ALA A 30 8.45 1.78 -9.45
CA ALA A 30 9.45 0.75 -9.24
C ALA A 30 10.84 1.32 -9.47
N LYS A 31 11.82 0.91 -8.66
CA LYS A 31 13.21 1.42 -8.76
C LYS A 31 14.15 0.42 -9.42
N ARG A 32 13.94 -0.88 -9.25
CA ARG A 32 14.79 -1.93 -9.82
C ARG A 32 14.40 -2.25 -11.26
N PRO A 33 15.37 -2.44 -12.17
CA PRO A 33 15.09 -2.65 -13.60
C PRO A 33 14.12 -3.81 -13.89
N GLU A 34 14.26 -4.93 -13.19
CA GLU A 34 13.40 -6.10 -13.39
C GLU A 34 11.94 -5.82 -13.00
N MET A 35 11.71 -5.08 -11.92
CA MET A 35 10.36 -4.68 -11.51
C MET A 35 9.79 -3.59 -12.41
N GLN A 36 10.62 -2.61 -12.82
CA GLN A 36 10.23 -1.59 -13.80
C GLN A 36 9.75 -2.22 -15.10
N GLN A 37 10.44 -3.25 -15.59
CA GLN A 37 10.01 -3.99 -16.78
C GLN A 37 8.62 -4.61 -16.60
N VAL A 38 8.30 -5.15 -15.41
CA VAL A 38 6.97 -5.70 -15.15
C VAL A 38 5.90 -4.62 -15.24
N TRP A 39 6.10 -3.48 -14.57
CA TRP A 39 5.14 -2.38 -14.58
C TRP A 39 5.00 -1.73 -15.96
N GLN A 40 6.10 -1.55 -16.68
CA GLN A 40 6.11 -0.81 -17.94
C GLN A 40 5.67 -1.67 -19.14
N VAL A 41 5.89 -2.98 -19.09
CA VAL A 41 5.70 -3.88 -20.25
C VAL A 41 4.72 -5.00 -19.96
N GLU A 42 4.94 -5.80 -18.92
CA GLU A 42 4.17 -7.03 -18.72
C GLU A 42 2.74 -6.75 -18.24
N ILE A 43 2.55 -5.81 -17.31
CA ILE A 43 1.22 -5.42 -16.83
C ILE A 43 0.35 -4.82 -17.96
N PRO A 44 0.84 -3.89 -18.81
CA PRO A 44 0.10 -3.45 -19.99
C PRO A 44 -0.28 -4.57 -20.96
N LYS A 45 0.63 -5.52 -21.23
CA LYS A 45 0.31 -6.68 -22.09
C LYS A 45 -0.82 -7.52 -21.52
N ILE A 46 -0.83 -7.77 -20.21
CA ILE A 46 -1.94 -8.47 -19.54
C ILE A 46 -3.23 -7.66 -19.71
N ALA A 47 -3.16 -6.33 -19.60
CA ALA A 47 -4.32 -5.45 -19.69
C ALA A 47 -5.04 -5.50 -21.05
N TYR A 48 -4.37 -5.91 -22.14
CA TYR A 48 -4.98 -6.03 -23.48
C TYR A 48 -6.20 -6.96 -23.49
N SER A 49 -6.22 -7.98 -22.63
CA SER A 49 -7.31 -8.96 -22.53
C SER A 49 -8.22 -8.72 -21.31
N HIS A 50 -7.95 -7.67 -20.51
CA HIS A 50 -8.60 -7.45 -19.22
C HIS A 50 -8.92 -5.97 -19.00
N GLU A 51 -10.12 -5.57 -19.42
CA GLU A 51 -10.62 -4.19 -19.35
C GLU A 51 -10.53 -3.56 -17.95
N PHE A 52 -10.80 -4.32 -16.89
CA PHE A 52 -10.68 -3.83 -15.52
C PHE A 52 -9.24 -3.42 -15.16
N LEU A 53 -8.24 -4.14 -15.68
CA LEU A 53 -6.84 -3.82 -15.47
C LEU A 53 -6.45 -2.58 -16.28
N MET A 54 -6.90 -2.51 -17.54
CA MET A 54 -6.63 -1.35 -18.40
C MET A 54 -7.20 -0.05 -17.79
N HIS A 55 -8.45 -0.06 -17.32
CA HIS A 55 -8.99 1.09 -16.60
C HIS A 55 -8.23 1.41 -15.32
N GLY A 56 -7.73 0.41 -14.59
CA GLY A 56 -6.86 0.64 -13.44
C GLY A 56 -5.57 1.39 -13.82
N ILE A 57 -4.91 0.95 -14.90
CA ILE A 57 -3.71 1.60 -15.46
C ILE A 57 -3.98 3.07 -15.80
N LEU A 58 -5.06 3.34 -16.53
CA LEU A 58 -5.43 4.70 -16.93
C LEU A 58 -5.80 5.56 -15.71
N ALA A 59 -6.50 4.99 -14.72
CA ALA A 59 -6.85 5.69 -13.49
C ALA A 59 -5.61 6.11 -12.69
N LEU A 60 -4.65 5.20 -12.53
CA LEU A 60 -3.40 5.47 -11.83
C LEU A 60 -2.54 6.48 -12.62
N SER A 61 -2.52 6.40 -13.94
CA SER A 61 -1.82 7.36 -14.79
C SER A 61 -2.40 8.77 -14.66
N ALA A 62 -3.73 8.91 -14.77
CA ALA A 62 -4.40 10.18 -14.56
C ALA A 62 -4.16 10.74 -13.15
N LEU A 63 -4.18 9.87 -12.11
CA LEU A 63 -3.86 10.31 -10.75
C LEU A 63 -2.42 10.82 -10.63
N HIS A 64 -1.47 10.11 -11.24
CA HIS A 64 -0.07 10.52 -11.26
C HIS A 64 0.11 11.88 -11.95
N ILE A 65 -0.57 12.13 -13.07
CA ILE A 65 -0.56 13.46 -13.72
C ILE A 65 -1.17 14.51 -12.79
N ALA A 66 -2.31 14.22 -12.16
CA ALA A 66 -2.94 15.17 -11.25
C ALA A 66 -1.96 15.57 -10.12
N CYS A 67 -1.30 14.60 -9.50
CA CYS A 67 -0.35 14.84 -8.41
C CYS A 67 0.95 15.54 -8.83
N THR A 68 1.38 15.38 -10.08
CA THR A 68 2.63 15.97 -10.60
C THR A 68 2.43 17.28 -11.36
N CYS A 69 1.21 17.61 -11.78
CA CYS A 69 0.85 18.80 -12.54
C CYS A 69 -0.32 19.56 -11.86
N PRO A 70 -0.05 20.45 -10.89
CA PRO A 70 -1.08 21.16 -10.12
C PRO A 70 -2.10 21.92 -10.97
N ASP A 71 -1.68 22.53 -12.08
CA ASP A 71 -2.54 23.31 -12.99
C ASP A 71 -3.65 22.48 -13.64
N LYS A 72 -3.45 21.16 -13.74
CA LYS A 72 -4.39 20.24 -14.39
C LYS A 72 -5.05 19.27 -13.40
N TYR A 73 -4.81 19.46 -12.10
CA TYR A 73 -5.22 18.56 -11.03
C TYR A 73 -6.70 18.16 -11.13
N SER A 74 -7.61 19.13 -11.17
CA SER A 74 -9.06 18.86 -11.16
C SER A 74 -9.54 18.06 -12.39
N SER A 75 -8.94 18.30 -13.56
CA SER A 75 -9.32 17.62 -14.80
C SER A 75 -8.87 16.16 -14.79
N TYR A 76 -7.60 15.90 -14.45
CA TYR A 76 -7.11 14.52 -14.41
C TYR A 76 -7.65 13.75 -13.22
N LEU A 77 -7.93 14.40 -12.08
CA LEU A 77 -8.60 13.72 -10.96
C LEU A 77 -10.00 13.24 -11.36
N LYS A 78 -10.75 14.00 -12.16
CA LYS A 78 -12.04 13.57 -12.70
C LYS A 78 -11.89 12.36 -13.64
N SER A 79 -10.93 12.38 -14.56
CA SER A 79 -10.62 11.26 -15.45
C SER A 79 -10.17 10.02 -14.67
N SER A 80 -9.33 10.22 -13.66
CA SER A 80 -8.86 9.20 -12.74
C SER A 80 -10.01 8.51 -12.00
N ARG A 81 -10.92 9.29 -11.41
CA ARG A 81 -12.15 8.79 -10.75
C ARG A 81 -13.08 8.07 -11.70
N TYR A 82 -13.19 8.52 -12.95
CA TYR A 82 -13.98 7.85 -13.98
C TYR A 82 -13.46 6.44 -14.26
N HIS A 83 -12.16 6.31 -14.55
CA HIS A 83 -11.58 5.01 -14.87
C HIS A 83 -11.51 4.07 -13.65
N ILE A 84 -11.21 4.56 -12.44
CA ILE A 84 -11.18 3.67 -11.26
C ILE A 84 -12.58 3.09 -10.97
N ALA A 85 -13.65 3.86 -11.21
CA ALA A 85 -15.02 3.38 -11.05
C ALA A 85 -15.35 2.24 -12.03
N LEU A 86 -14.92 2.36 -13.29
CA LEU A 86 -15.07 1.30 -14.30
C LEU A 86 -14.22 0.07 -13.95
N ALA A 87 -12.97 0.28 -13.53
CA ALA A 87 -12.06 -0.78 -13.10
C ALA A 87 -12.68 -1.60 -11.96
N LEU A 88 -13.13 -0.93 -10.89
CA LEU A 88 -13.72 -1.57 -9.71
C LEU A 88 -15.01 -2.34 -10.03
N ARG A 89 -15.84 -1.82 -10.94
CA ARG A 89 -17.11 -2.46 -11.34
C ARG A 89 -16.89 -3.87 -11.90
N SER A 90 -15.93 -4.01 -12.81
CA SER A 90 -15.63 -5.28 -13.48
C SER A 90 -14.68 -6.15 -12.65
N PHE A 91 -13.71 -5.54 -11.95
CA PHE A 91 -12.79 -6.23 -11.05
C PHE A 91 -13.52 -6.98 -9.93
N ARG A 92 -14.47 -6.33 -9.24
CA ARG A 92 -15.23 -6.97 -8.15
C ARG A 92 -15.94 -8.25 -8.59
N LYS A 93 -16.51 -8.25 -9.79
CA LYS A 93 -17.18 -9.44 -10.36
C LYS A 93 -16.18 -10.56 -10.65
N ALA A 94 -15.02 -10.22 -11.23
CA ALA A 94 -13.98 -11.19 -11.55
C ALA A 94 -13.33 -11.78 -10.29
N LEU A 95 -13.22 -11.01 -9.21
CA LEU A 95 -12.64 -11.44 -7.94
C LEU A 95 -13.52 -12.45 -7.16
N LEU A 96 -14.83 -12.51 -7.44
CA LEU A 96 -15.73 -13.49 -6.80
C LEU A 96 -15.46 -14.94 -7.22
N ALA A 97 -14.89 -15.15 -8.41
CA ALA A 97 -14.55 -16.46 -8.93
C ALA A 97 -13.23 -16.42 -9.71
N PRO A 98 -12.08 -16.27 -9.00
CA PRO A 98 -10.77 -16.24 -9.63
C PRO A 98 -10.46 -17.55 -10.34
N ARG A 99 -9.76 -17.47 -11.48
CA ARG A 99 -9.35 -18.62 -12.29
C ARG A 99 -7.88 -18.50 -12.66
N ALA A 100 -7.28 -19.60 -13.12
CA ALA A 100 -5.88 -19.59 -13.51
C ALA A 100 -5.59 -18.60 -14.65
N GLU A 101 -6.54 -18.40 -15.56
CA GLU A 101 -6.39 -17.55 -16.74
C GLU A 101 -6.41 -16.05 -16.40
N ASN A 102 -7.06 -15.65 -15.31
CA ASN A 102 -7.21 -14.24 -14.93
C ASN A 102 -6.48 -13.86 -13.63
N CYS A 103 -5.86 -14.81 -12.93
CA CYS A 103 -5.22 -14.56 -11.64
C CYS A 103 -4.10 -13.51 -11.71
N CYS A 104 -3.32 -13.46 -12.78
CA CYS A 104 -2.27 -12.45 -12.98
C CYS A 104 -2.89 -11.05 -13.17
N ALA A 105 -3.97 -10.95 -13.93
CA ALA A 105 -4.68 -9.69 -14.13
C ALA A 105 -5.34 -9.19 -12.85
N LEU A 106 -5.94 -10.10 -12.07
CA LEU A 106 -6.51 -9.79 -10.75
C LEU A 106 -5.44 -9.32 -9.77
N PHE A 107 -4.26 -9.96 -9.75
CA PHE A 107 -3.15 -9.53 -8.90
C PHE A 107 -2.62 -8.14 -9.31
N ALA A 108 -2.37 -7.92 -10.60
CA ALA A 108 -1.92 -6.63 -11.12
C ALA A 108 -2.94 -5.52 -10.83
N SER A 109 -4.23 -5.81 -11.01
CA SER A 109 -5.30 -4.85 -10.71
C SER A 109 -5.40 -4.54 -9.23
N SER A 110 -5.27 -5.55 -8.36
CA SER A 110 -5.23 -5.36 -6.90
C SER A 110 -4.07 -4.44 -6.52
N SER A 111 -2.90 -4.68 -7.09
CA SER A 111 -1.69 -3.88 -6.85
C SER A 111 -1.87 -2.42 -7.29
N ILE A 112 -2.46 -2.20 -8.47
CA ILE A 112 -2.81 -0.86 -8.96
C ILE A 112 -3.84 -0.18 -8.07
N ILE A 113 -4.91 -0.89 -7.65
CA ILE A 113 -5.95 -0.34 -6.77
C ILE A 113 -5.37 0.03 -5.40
N MET A 114 -4.45 -0.76 -4.87
CA MET A 114 -3.75 -0.47 -3.63
C MET A 114 -2.85 0.77 -3.76
N LEU A 115 -2.07 0.89 -4.84
CA LEU A 115 -1.29 2.10 -5.14
C LEU A 115 -2.18 3.32 -5.29
N TYR A 116 -3.25 3.20 -6.08
CA TYR A 116 -4.23 4.24 -6.31
C TYR A 116 -4.86 4.72 -5.00
N THR A 117 -5.33 3.79 -4.17
CA THR A 117 -6.00 4.12 -2.90
C THR A 117 -5.03 4.77 -1.93
N PHE A 118 -3.76 4.34 -1.94
CA PHE A 118 -2.73 4.97 -1.15
C PHE A 118 -2.43 6.40 -1.62
N ALA A 119 -2.36 6.60 -2.94
CA ALA A 119 -2.02 7.88 -3.56
C ALA A 119 -3.17 8.90 -3.53
N THR A 120 -4.41 8.45 -3.38
CA THR A 120 -5.58 9.32 -3.42
C THR A 120 -5.61 10.22 -2.17
N PRO A 121 -5.63 11.56 -2.32
CA PRO A 121 -5.76 12.47 -1.19
C PRO A 121 -7.15 12.35 -0.53
N ALA A 122 -7.22 12.60 0.77
CA ALA A 122 -8.51 12.79 1.45
C ALA A 122 -9.22 14.03 0.86
N GLU A 123 -10.53 13.95 0.64
CA GLU A 123 -11.29 15.08 0.11
C GLU A 123 -11.40 16.18 1.17
N PRO A 124 -11.09 17.45 0.86
CA PRO A 124 -11.04 18.54 1.85
C PRO A 124 -12.36 18.77 2.60
N ASP A 125 -13.49 18.61 1.89
CA ASP A 125 -14.83 18.90 2.43
C ASP A 125 -15.41 17.76 3.27
N SER A 126 -14.79 16.57 3.23
CA SER A 126 -15.21 15.38 4.00
C SER A 126 -14.14 14.88 4.97
N ALA A 127 -12.98 15.55 5.05
CA ALA A 127 -11.90 15.16 5.91
C ALA A 127 -12.25 15.44 7.38
N GLY A 128 -12.76 14.40 8.06
CA GLY A 128 -12.84 14.39 9.53
C GLY A 128 -11.45 14.48 10.16
N THR A 129 -11.40 14.65 11.48
CA THR A 129 -10.15 14.76 12.27
C THR A 129 -9.16 13.61 12.01
N TRP A 130 -9.64 12.45 11.56
CA TRP A 130 -8.88 11.22 11.35
C TRP A 130 -8.89 10.73 9.90
N ALA A 131 -9.04 11.63 8.92
CA ALA A 131 -9.24 11.27 7.53
C ALA A 131 -8.08 10.44 6.93
N ILE A 132 -6.84 10.69 7.35
CA ILE A 132 -5.69 9.93 6.86
C ILE A 132 -5.69 8.54 7.48
N LEU A 133 -5.95 8.43 8.78
CA LEU A 133 -6.11 7.15 9.46
C LEU A 133 -7.24 6.31 8.82
N GLU A 134 -8.39 6.91 8.52
CA GLU A 134 -9.50 6.24 7.83
C GLU A 134 -9.10 5.73 6.45
N SER A 135 -8.35 6.52 5.68
CA SER A 135 -7.82 6.10 4.38
C SER A 135 -6.84 4.93 4.50
N VAL A 136 -5.99 4.92 5.54
CA VAL A 136 -5.07 3.81 5.81
C VAL A 136 -5.83 2.55 6.29
N ILE A 137 -6.89 2.69 7.09
CA ILE A 137 -7.77 1.57 7.45
C ILE A 137 -8.40 0.96 6.19
N GLU A 138 -8.86 1.79 5.24
CA GLU A 138 -9.43 1.28 3.99
C GLU A 138 -8.37 0.58 3.13
N LEU A 139 -7.14 1.09 3.09
CA LEU A 139 -6.03 0.38 2.47
C LEU A 139 -5.83 -1.01 3.08
N PHE A 140 -5.85 -1.14 4.41
CA PHE A 140 -5.67 -2.43 5.09
C PHE A 140 -6.78 -3.42 4.71
N ARG A 141 -8.03 -2.94 4.60
CA ARG A 141 -9.14 -3.77 4.12
C ARG A 141 -8.96 -4.21 2.67
N LEU A 142 -8.51 -3.30 1.80
CA LEU A 142 -8.23 -3.63 0.40
C LEU A 142 -7.08 -4.64 0.26
N CYS A 143 -6.04 -4.50 1.06
CA CYS A 143 -4.93 -5.48 1.13
C CYS A 143 -5.46 -6.89 1.36
N ARG A 144 -6.51 -7.06 2.19
CA ARG A 144 -7.12 -8.37 2.45
C ARG A 144 -7.88 -8.94 1.27
N GLY A 145 -8.37 -8.11 0.35
CA GLY A 145 -8.96 -8.56 -0.91
C GLY A 145 -8.00 -9.43 -1.74
N ILE A 146 -6.68 -9.21 -1.61
CA ILE A 146 -5.66 -10.01 -2.28
C ILE A 146 -5.64 -11.46 -1.80
N LEU A 147 -6.13 -11.73 -0.59
CA LEU A 147 -6.17 -13.08 -0.01
C LEU A 147 -7.10 -14.02 -0.79
N ALA A 148 -8.05 -13.50 -1.58
CA ALA A 148 -8.84 -14.28 -2.53
C ALA A 148 -7.97 -14.98 -3.59
N LEU A 149 -6.75 -14.48 -3.83
CA LEU A 149 -5.80 -15.04 -4.78
C LEU A 149 -4.81 -16.03 -4.14
N LYS A 150 -4.94 -16.36 -2.84
CA LYS A 150 -4.01 -17.24 -2.12
C LYS A 150 -3.74 -18.56 -2.84
N GLY A 151 -4.79 -19.21 -3.37
CA GLY A 151 -4.67 -20.48 -4.11
C GLY A 151 -3.95 -20.36 -5.46
N PHE A 152 -3.82 -19.14 -6.00
CA PHE A 152 -3.19 -18.87 -7.29
C PHE A 152 -1.76 -18.32 -7.17
N MET A 153 -1.29 -18.06 -5.94
CA MET A 153 0.02 -17.44 -5.72
C MET A 153 1.18 -18.21 -6.37
N ALA A 154 1.10 -19.55 -6.42
CA ALA A 154 2.10 -20.36 -7.11
C ALA A 154 2.10 -20.09 -8.63
N VAL A 155 0.94 -19.93 -9.26
CA VAL A 155 0.82 -19.59 -10.69
C VAL A 155 1.33 -18.18 -10.94
N ILE A 156 0.92 -17.22 -10.11
CA ILE A 156 1.30 -15.81 -10.24
C ILE A 156 2.83 -15.65 -10.10
N ARG A 157 3.46 -16.33 -9.14
CA ARG A 157 4.92 -16.32 -8.93
C ARG A 157 5.71 -16.97 -10.07
N ASN A 158 5.07 -17.81 -10.87
CA ASN A 158 5.66 -18.46 -12.05
C ASN A 158 5.18 -17.83 -13.37
N SER A 159 4.71 -16.59 -13.33
CA SER A 159 4.25 -15.83 -14.49
C SER A 159 5.23 -14.70 -14.85
N PRO A 160 4.95 -13.89 -15.89
CA PRO A 160 5.71 -12.66 -16.15
C PRO A 160 5.76 -11.67 -14.97
N LEU A 161 4.87 -11.82 -13.96
CA LEU A 161 4.89 -11.03 -12.74
C LEU A 161 5.91 -11.52 -11.69
N ARG A 162 6.65 -12.60 -11.96
CA ARG A 162 7.65 -13.18 -11.04
C ARG A 162 8.60 -12.14 -10.42
N PRO A 163 9.12 -11.12 -11.14
CA PRO A 163 10.00 -10.13 -10.53
C PRO A 163 9.36 -9.31 -9.40
N LEU A 164 8.02 -9.26 -9.29
CA LEU A 164 7.34 -8.61 -8.16
C LEU A 164 7.39 -9.44 -6.86
N PHE A 165 7.85 -10.69 -6.94
CA PHE A 165 7.97 -11.63 -5.81
C PHE A 165 9.43 -12.01 -5.56
N LEU A 166 10.36 -11.11 -5.87
CA LEU A 166 11.75 -11.27 -5.47
C LEU A 166 11.83 -11.48 -3.94
N GLN A 167 12.96 -12.02 -3.51
CA GLN A 167 13.10 -12.64 -2.19
C GLN A 167 12.89 -11.67 -1.02
N ASP A 168 12.91 -10.35 -1.26
CA ASP A 168 12.77 -9.31 -0.24
C ASP A 168 11.42 -9.29 0.49
N PHE A 169 10.42 -10.02 -0.03
CA PHE A 169 9.12 -10.19 0.63
C PHE A 169 9.10 -11.39 1.59
N ASP A 170 10.21 -12.12 1.70
CA ASP A 170 10.40 -13.28 2.59
C ASP A 170 11.61 -13.07 3.52
N ALA A 171 11.34 -12.64 4.77
CA ALA A 171 12.41 -12.38 5.74
C ALA A 171 13.29 -13.61 5.98
N SER A 172 12.74 -14.82 5.90
CA SER A 172 13.50 -16.05 6.12
C SER A 172 14.60 -16.26 5.06
N ILE A 173 14.38 -15.76 3.85
CA ILE A 173 15.33 -15.83 2.74
C ILE A 173 16.28 -14.63 2.80
N SER A 174 15.77 -13.43 3.09
CA SER A 174 16.57 -12.21 3.14
C SER A 174 17.61 -12.23 4.28
N ILE A 175 17.25 -12.75 5.46
CA ILE A 175 18.15 -12.86 6.63
C ILE A 175 19.40 -13.71 6.33
N VAL A 176 19.30 -14.70 5.44
CA VAL A 176 20.40 -15.63 5.15
C VAL A 176 21.48 -15.00 4.25
N ARG A 177 21.18 -13.93 3.50
CA ARG A 177 22.02 -13.47 2.40
C ARG A 177 22.96 -12.31 2.69
N GLY A 178 22.79 -11.58 3.79
CA GLY A 178 23.64 -10.42 4.04
C GLY A 178 23.42 -9.74 5.38
N ASN A 179 24.32 -8.81 5.69
CA ASN A 179 24.14 -7.92 6.84
C ASN A 179 22.95 -7.00 6.57
N PRO A 180 22.08 -6.76 7.56
CA PRO A 180 20.99 -5.82 7.40
C PRO A 180 21.54 -4.43 7.05
N ASN A 181 20.82 -3.73 6.17
CA ASN A 181 21.06 -2.32 5.96
C ASN A 181 20.75 -1.56 7.27
N LYS A 182 21.35 -0.38 7.47
CA LYS A 182 21.32 0.35 8.76
C LYS A 182 19.98 1.04 9.04
N LEU A 183 18.90 0.56 8.46
CA LEU A 183 17.56 1.06 8.67
C LEU A 183 17.04 0.67 10.04
N PHE A 184 16.22 1.56 10.63
CA PHE A 184 15.49 1.33 11.87
C PHE A 184 16.39 0.95 13.07
N VAL A 185 17.48 1.69 13.28
CA VAL A 185 18.41 1.43 14.40
C VAL A 185 17.66 1.36 15.73
N GLY A 186 17.88 0.28 16.48
CA GLY A 186 17.28 0.04 17.79
C GLY A 186 15.88 -0.60 17.77
N ILE A 187 15.28 -0.85 16.60
CA ILE A 187 13.91 -1.36 16.48
C ILE A 187 13.66 -2.66 17.27
N GLU A 188 14.61 -3.59 17.30
CA GLU A 188 14.44 -4.87 18.01
C GLU A 188 14.14 -4.68 19.50
N ASN A 189 14.86 -3.75 20.15
CA ASN A 189 14.64 -3.42 21.55
C ASN A 189 13.28 -2.71 21.74
N GLU A 190 12.92 -1.82 20.83
CA GLU A 190 11.62 -1.13 20.89
C GLU A 190 10.44 -2.10 20.76
N LEU A 191 10.49 -3.02 19.80
CA LEU A 191 9.44 -4.03 19.60
C LEU A 191 9.34 -4.99 20.80
N HIS A 192 10.48 -5.33 21.41
CA HIS A 192 10.50 -6.12 22.64
C HIS A 192 9.86 -5.38 23.82
N GLN A 193 10.12 -4.07 23.98
CA GLN A 193 9.46 -3.29 25.02
C GLN A 193 7.95 -3.12 24.75
N LEU A 194 7.57 -3.01 23.47
CA LEU A 194 6.16 -2.95 23.07
C LEU A 194 5.38 -4.20 23.45
N SER A 195 5.97 -5.40 23.46
CA SER A 195 5.23 -6.60 23.87
C SER A 195 4.78 -6.50 25.33
N TYR A 196 5.68 -6.06 26.23
CA TYR A 196 5.33 -5.84 27.64
C TYR A 196 4.32 -4.71 27.81
N PHE A 197 4.43 -3.65 27.01
CA PHE A 197 3.45 -2.57 26.99
C PHE A 197 2.06 -3.08 26.64
N LEU A 198 1.92 -3.83 25.54
CA LEU A 198 0.62 -4.35 25.11
C LEU A 198 0.00 -5.27 26.17
N ASP A 199 0.82 -6.11 26.81
CA ASP A 199 0.37 -6.99 27.90
C ASP A 199 -0.08 -6.23 29.15
N ALA A 200 0.53 -5.09 29.45
CA ALA A 200 0.21 -4.27 30.62
C ALA A 200 -0.96 -3.29 30.38
N GLU A 201 -1.02 -2.67 29.19
CA GLU A 201 -1.98 -1.62 28.87
C GLU A 201 -3.35 -2.18 28.45
N LEU A 202 -3.37 -3.28 27.69
CA LEU A 202 -4.61 -3.89 27.25
C LEU A 202 -5.16 -4.77 28.38
N SER A 203 -6.45 -4.67 28.65
CA SER A 203 -7.10 -5.51 29.68
C SER A 203 -7.74 -6.75 29.08
N ASP A 204 -8.23 -6.65 27.85
CA ASP A 204 -8.95 -7.72 27.17
C ASP A 204 -7.99 -8.71 26.48
N THR A 205 -8.20 -10.01 26.72
CA THR A 205 -7.36 -11.08 26.16
C THR A 205 -7.41 -11.11 24.63
N HIS A 206 -8.56 -10.82 24.03
CA HIS A 206 -8.71 -10.84 22.58
C HIS A 206 -7.95 -9.68 21.93
N GLN A 207 -7.98 -8.49 22.56
CA GLN A 207 -7.18 -7.33 22.16
C GLN A 207 -5.69 -7.62 22.25
N LYS A 208 -5.23 -8.27 23.33
CA LYS A 208 -3.82 -8.69 23.51
C LYS A 208 -3.38 -9.64 22.41
N LEU A 209 -4.16 -10.69 22.14
CA LEU A 209 -3.83 -11.66 21.10
C LEU A 209 -3.75 -11.00 19.71
N SER A 210 -4.71 -10.13 19.40
CA SER A 210 -4.75 -9.43 18.11
C SER A 210 -3.58 -8.44 17.94
N CYS A 211 -3.29 -7.61 18.96
CA CYS A 211 -2.16 -6.68 18.93
C CYS A 211 -0.81 -7.42 18.98
N GLY A 212 -0.72 -8.53 19.73
CA GLY A 212 0.49 -9.37 19.79
C GLY A 212 0.80 -10.01 18.44
N HIS A 213 -0.21 -10.55 17.75
CA HIS A 213 -0.04 -11.02 16.37
C HIS A 213 0.37 -9.88 15.43
N ALA A 214 -0.26 -8.70 15.55
CA ALA A 214 0.11 -7.55 14.74
C ALA A 214 1.56 -7.07 15.00
N LEU A 215 2.02 -7.12 16.25
CA LEU A 215 3.41 -6.82 16.64
C LEU A 215 4.39 -7.84 16.05
N GLU A 216 4.10 -9.14 16.11
CA GLU A 216 4.93 -10.18 15.50
C GLU A 216 5.05 -9.99 13.98
N ARG A 217 3.94 -9.67 13.33
CA ARG A 217 3.91 -9.35 11.90
C ARG A 217 4.64 -8.05 11.58
N LEU A 218 4.62 -7.07 12.48
CA LEU A 218 5.33 -5.81 12.33
C LEU A 218 6.84 -6.04 12.40
N ASP A 219 7.31 -6.84 13.37
CA ASP A 219 8.71 -7.28 13.45
C ASP A 219 9.16 -7.97 12.16
N TYR A 220 8.37 -8.92 11.67
CA TYR A 220 8.63 -9.59 10.39
C TYR A 220 8.78 -8.59 9.23
N SER A 221 7.89 -7.60 9.13
CA SER A 221 7.95 -6.60 8.07
C SER A 221 9.16 -5.67 8.17
N PHE A 222 9.58 -5.28 9.38
CA PHE A 222 10.82 -4.55 9.59
C PHE A 222 12.03 -5.36 9.12
N LYS A 223 12.08 -6.65 9.48
CA LYS A 223 13.15 -7.56 9.05
C LYS A 223 13.21 -7.72 7.53
N CYS A 224 12.07 -7.84 6.85
CA CYS A 224 12.03 -7.84 5.38
C CYS A 224 12.70 -6.59 4.81
N ILE A 225 12.32 -5.39 5.28
CA ILE A 225 12.87 -4.12 4.77
C ILE A 225 14.37 -3.99 5.10
N GLN A 226 14.78 -4.39 6.31
CA GLN A 226 16.18 -4.33 6.74
C GLN A 226 17.11 -5.25 5.93
N HIS A 227 16.58 -6.36 5.41
CA HIS A 227 17.35 -7.33 4.64
C HIS A 227 17.06 -7.26 3.14
N ALA A 228 16.25 -6.31 2.71
CA ALA A 228 15.95 -6.11 1.30
C ALA A 228 17.16 -5.56 0.54
N GLU A 229 17.28 -5.98 -0.71
CA GLU A 229 18.20 -5.34 -1.65
C GLU A 229 17.81 -3.88 -1.89
N LEU A 230 18.81 -2.99 -1.93
CA LEU A 230 18.61 -1.58 -2.28
C LEU A 230 18.67 -1.40 -3.80
N PRO A 231 17.89 -0.45 -4.37
CA PRO A 231 16.93 0.42 -3.69
C PRO A 231 15.65 -0.31 -3.24
N LEU A 232 15.08 0.13 -2.12
CA LEU A 232 13.81 -0.40 -1.61
C LEU A 232 12.67 -0.18 -2.60
N GLU A 233 11.75 -1.14 -2.65
CA GLU A 233 10.60 -1.12 -3.54
C GLU A 233 9.32 -0.76 -2.82
N CYS A 234 8.46 0.04 -3.46
CA CYS A 234 7.25 0.54 -2.82
C CYS A 234 6.28 -0.55 -2.39
N GLY A 235 6.32 -1.74 -3.01
CA GLY A 235 5.50 -2.89 -2.60
C GLY A 235 5.72 -3.29 -1.14
N MET A 236 6.86 -2.95 -0.55
CA MET A 236 7.19 -3.25 0.84
C MET A 236 6.26 -2.56 1.85
N ILE A 237 5.63 -1.42 1.50
CA ILE A 237 4.65 -0.75 2.39
C ILE A 237 3.44 -1.62 2.71
N TYR A 238 3.19 -2.67 1.91
CA TYR A 238 2.05 -3.55 2.05
C TYR A 238 2.34 -4.85 2.82
N ILE A 239 3.60 -5.13 3.17
CA ILE A 239 3.98 -6.38 3.87
C ILE A 239 3.20 -6.50 5.19
N TRP A 240 3.26 -5.46 6.02
CA TRP A 240 2.54 -5.46 7.29
C TRP A 240 1.00 -5.43 7.11
N PRO A 241 0.41 -4.50 6.33
CA PRO A 241 -1.04 -4.46 6.07
C PRO A 241 -1.65 -5.77 5.58
N ILE A 242 -0.97 -6.51 4.68
CA ILE A 242 -1.46 -7.79 4.15
C ILE A 242 -1.42 -8.91 5.21
N SER A 243 -0.53 -8.80 6.18
CA SER A 243 -0.25 -9.86 7.16
C SER A 243 -1.07 -9.79 8.45
N VAL A 244 -1.67 -8.64 8.78
CA VAL A 244 -2.48 -8.46 9.98
C VAL A 244 -3.91 -9.01 9.83
N GLN A 245 -4.55 -9.31 10.95
CA GLN A 245 -5.91 -9.87 11.00
C GLN A 245 -6.99 -8.78 10.96
N GLU A 246 -8.23 -9.17 10.67
CA GLU A 246 -9.39 -8.27 10.64
C GLU A 246 -9.60 -7.55 11.96
N GLU A 247 -9.42 -8.31 13.03
CA GLU A 247 -9.63 -7.89 14.40
C GLU A 247 -8.70 -6.74 14.75
N PHE A 248 -7.45 -6.76 14.27
CA PHE A 248 -6.52 -5.66 14.47
C PHE A 248 -7.00 -4.38 13.77
N ILE A 249 -7.49 -4.51 12.52
CA ILE A 249 -8.04 -3.38 11.75
C ILE A 249 -9.26 -2.79 12.47
N TYR A 250 -10.10 -3.65 13.06
CA TYR A 250 -11.21 -3.23 13.92
C TYR A 250 -10.71 -2.44 15.13
N LEU A 251 -9.66 -2.91 15.83
CA LEU A 251 -9.08 -2.18 16.96
C LEU A 251 -8.52 -0.81 16.59
N VAL A 252 -7.89 -0.66 15.42
CA VAL A 252 -7.45 0.65 14.91
C VAL A 252 -8.65 1.57 14.70
N LYS A 253 -9.74 1.07 14.11
CA LYS A 253 -10.98 1.83 13.90
C LYS A 253 -11.63 2.26 15.23
N GLU A 254 -11.58 1.40 16.24
CA GLU A 254 -12.06 1.71 17.60
C GLU A 254 -11.07 2.58 18.40
N MET A 255 -10.05 3.15 17.76
CA MET A 255 -9.04 4.01 18.38
C MET A 255 -8.34 3.35 19.58
N ASN A 256 -8.18 2.03 19.54
CA ASN A 256 -7.51 1.29 20.61
C ASN A 256 -6.06 1.76 20.75
N VAL A 257 -5.66 2.13 21.97
CA VAL A 257 -4.36 2.74 22.23
C VAL A 257 -3.17 1.85 21.85
N GLY A 258 -3.27 0.54 22.07
CA GLY A 258 -2.22 -0.41 21.69
C GLY A 258 -2.09 -0.51 20.18
N ALA A 259 -3.23 -0.59 19.47
CA ALA A 259 -3.25 -0.64 18.02
C ALA A 259 -2.73 0.65 17.37
N LEU A 260 -3.09 1.82 17.92
CA LEU A 260 -2.59 3.12 17.45
C LEU A 260 -1.09 3.29 17.68
N VAL A 261 -0.55 2.79 18.79
CA VAL A 261 0.91 2.75 19.00
C VAL A 261 1.58 1.91 17.91
N LEU A 262 1.08 0.71 17.59
CA LEU A 262 1.64 -0.10 16.50
C LEU A 262 1.54 0.60 15.13
N MET A 263 0.45 1.32 14.86
CA MET A 263 0.31 2.14 13.65
C MET A 263 1.36 3.27 13.58
N ALA A 264 1.81 3.83 14.71
CA ALA A 264 2.89 4.81 14.72
C ALA A 264 4.22 4.21 14.23
N TYR A 265 4.52 2.96 14.59
CA TYR A 265 5.70 2.24 14.08
C TYR A 265 5.56 1.92 12.58
N TYR A 266 4.35 1.65 12.09
CA TYR A 266 4.11 1.55 10.64
C TYR A 266 4.39 2.88 9.92
N CYS A 267 4.12 4.03 10.53
CA CYS A 267 4.51 5.34 9.96
C CYS A 267 6.03 5.44 9.76
N ALA A 268 6.83 4.88 10.67
CA ALA A 268 8.29 4.83 10.50
C ALA A 268 8.70 4.00 9.27
N GLN A 269 8.02 2.89 8.99
CA GLN A 269 8.23 2.10 7.75
C GLN A 269 7.85 2.88 6.49
N LEU A 270 6.76 3.63 6.53
CA LEU A 270 6.38 4.48 5.41
C LEU A 270 7.43 5.56 5.12
N CYS A 271 8.06 6.11 6.16
CA CYS A 271 9.03 7.20 6.04
C CYS A 271 10.27 6.82 5.21
N VAL A 272 10.74 5.57 5.24
CA VAL A 272 11.91 5.14 4.44
C VAL A 272 11.58 5.00 2.94
N LEU A 273 10.30 5.10 2.57
CA LEU A 273 9.80 5.04 1.20
C LEU A 273 9.20 6.39 0.76
N LYS A 274 9.50 7.48 1.47
CA LYS A 274 8.97 8.84 1.23
C LYS A 274 9.27 9.40 -0.17
N ASP A 275 10.33 8.91 -0.82
CA ASP A 275 10.73 9.36 -2.17
C ASP A 275 9.72 8.95 -3.27
N TYR A 276 8.86 7.98 -2.98
CA TYR A 276 7.75 7.68 -3.89
C TYR A 276 6.70 8.78 -3.80
N TRP A 277 6.28 9.31 -4.95
CA TRP A 277 5.40 10.47 -5.06
C TRP A 277 4.06 10.33 -4.31
N PHE A 278 3.59 9.10 -4.12
CA PHE A 278 2.35 8.79 -3.40
C PHE A 278 2.53 8.53 -1.90
N VAL A 279 3.78 8.41 -1.43
CA VAL A 279 4.10 8.26 -0.01
C VAL A 279 4.33 9.63 0.60
N GLY A 280 5.33 10.37 0.13
CA GLY A 280 5.63 11.75 0.56
C GLY A 280 5.47 11.98 2.07
N GLU A 281 4.72 13.02 2.43
CA GLU A 281 4.47 13.43 3.83
C GLU A 281 3.43 12.57 4.56
N ARG A 282 2.85 11.55 3.91
CA ARG A 282 1.74 10.76 4.47
C ARG A 282 2.11 10.07 5.79
N ALA A 283 3.37 9.62 5.90
CA ALA A 283 3.91 9.08 7.15
C ALA A 283 3.83 10.10 8.30
N ARG A 284 4.22 11.36 8.04
CA ARG A 284 4.20 12.44 9.03
C ARG A 284 2.78 12.83 9.42
N SER A 285 1.91 12.97 8.43
CA SER A 285 0.52 13.36 8.66
C SER A 285 -0.26 12.29 9.41
N LEU A 286 -0.10 11.01 9.06
CA LEU A 286 -0.69 9.89 9.80
C LEU A 286 -0.16 9.81 11.23
N PHE A 287 1.15 9.97 11.42
CA PHE A 287 1.76 9.99 12.75
C PHE A 287 1.25 11.16 13.60
N SER A 288 1.02 12.32 13.00
CA SER A 288 0.45 13.50 13.69
C SER A 288 -0.98 13.23 14.17
N GLU A 289 -1.83 12.61 13.33
CA GLU A 289 -3.16 12.17 13.72
C GLU A 289 -3.08 11.18 14.89
N ILE A 290 -2.30 10.10 14.77
CA ILE A 290 -2.13 9.10 15.82
C ILE A 290 -1.63 9.71 17.14
N SER A 291 -0.63 10.60 17.08
CA SER A 291 -0.07 11.25 18.27
C SER A 291 -1.08 12.14 18.98
N THR A 292 -1.97 12.78 18.23
CA THR A 292 -3.05 13.63 18.76
C THR A 292 -4.16 12.79 19.39
N ALA A 293 -4.43 11.61 18.84
CA ALA A 293 -5.42 10.67 19.38
C ALA A 293 -4.97 10.02 20.70
N LEU A 294 -3.66 9.84 20.89
CA LEU A 294 -3.10 9.13 22.02
C LEU A 294 -2.88 10.06 23.22
N PRO A 295 -3.25 9.65 24.45
CA PRO A 295 -3.01 10.48 25.63
C PRO A 295 -1.51 10.57 25.97
N GLU A 296 -1.11 11.70 26.57
CA GLU A 296 0.28 12.08 26.82
C GLU A 296 1.13 11.01 27.52
N ARG A 297 0.55 10.25 28.47
CA ARG A 297 1.25 9.16 29.19
C ARG A 297 1.86 8.11 28.24
N LEU A 298 1.32 7.97 27.03
CA LEU A 298 1.76 7.00 26.03
C LEU A 298 2.79 7.57 25.04
N TRP A 299 3.08 8.87 25.06
CA TRP A 299 4.00 9.48 24.12
C TRP A 299 5.42 8.94 24.19
N LYS A 300 5.83 8.33 25.32
CA LYS A 300 7.10 7.62 25.42
C LYS A 300 7.23 6.50 24.37
N TRP A 301 6.13 5.82 24.03
CA TRP A 301 6.08 4.77 23.01
C TRP A 301 6.07 5.33 21.58
N LEU A 302 5.87 6.64 21.42
CA LEU A 302 5.94 7.33 20.15
C LEU A 302 7.31 7.96 19.90
N ALA A 303 8.22 7.94 20.89
CA ALA A 303 9.51 8.60 20.81
C ALA A 303 10.39 8.03 19.69
N TRP A 304 10.48 6.70 19.58
CA TRP A 304 11.26 6.07 18.51
C TRP A 304 10.65 6.27 17.13
N PRO A 305 9.33 6.03 16.88
CA PRO A 305 8.77 6.34 15.57
C PRO A 305 8.94 7.82 15.19
N LYS A 306 8.77 8.74 16.16
CA LYS A 306 9.00 10.16 15.94
C LYS A 306 10.44 10.46 15.53
N SER A 307 11.44 9.82 16.14
CA SER A 307 12.83 10.07 15.76
C SER A 307 13.09 9.63 14.31
N VAL A 308 12.59 8.47 13.90
CA VAL A 308 12.74 7.98 12.51
C VAL A 308 12.00 8.85 11.49
N ILE A 309 10.81 9.36 11.84
CA ILE A 309 9.96 10.13 10.91
C ILE A 309 10.48 11.56 10.69
N TYR A 310 11.08 12.16 11.72
CA TYR A 310 11.49 13.56 11.71
C TYR A 310 13.01 13.79 11.64
N HIS A 311 13.85 12.77 11.89
CA HIS A 311 15.28 12.85 11.61
C HIS A 311 15.53 12.15 10.29
N ASP A 312 16.18 12.85 9.34
CA ASP A 312 16.56 12.25 8.07
C ASP A 312 17.45 11.05 8.34
N VAL A 313 16.90 9.86 8.11
CA VAL A 313 17.72 8.67 7.93
C VAL A 313 18.40 8.89 6.59
N ASP A 314 19.64 9.38 6.62
CA ASP A 314 20.51 9.42 5.43
C ASP A 314 20.59 7.98 4.90
N LEU A 315 19.86 7.74 3.81
CA LEU A 315 19.72 6.46 3.10
C LEU A 315 20.73 6.37 1.96
#